data_AF-A0A1K1SH51-F1
#
_entry.id   AF-A0A1K1SH51-F1
#
_cell.length_a   1.000
_cell.length_b   1.000
_cell.length_c   1.000
_cell.angle_alpha   90.00
_cell.angle_beta   90.00
_cell.angle_gamma   90.00
#
_symmetry.space_group_name_H-M   'P 1'
#
loop_
_entity.id
_entity.type
_entity.pdbx_description
1 polymer ?
#
loop_
_entity_poly.entity_id
_entity_poly.type
_entity_poly.pdbx_seq_one_letter_code
_entity_poly.pdbx_strand_id
1 'polypeptide(L)'
;MTAPLPLPESFALTFRGYDREQVDERLDELLAEIRLLTADRDAAVAEAENLTRRLEEARAENAELRARTDRLCRTPADPAAVGDRVRHLLDLAHAEAAAIVATARDRAAAIVREAEEAAEQRAADARARAYRMVDDARRRADRLAAIERRTADRLRQMDAFLADAETLLEESAPLRAVA
;
A
#
# COMPACT_ATOMS: atom_id res chain seq x y z
N MET A 1 3.61 22.41 -8.93
CA MET A 1 4.80 23.26 -8.85
C MET A 1 5.71 22.91 -10.00
N THR A 2 5.50 23.52 -11.16
CA THR A 2 6.36 23.36 -12.33
C THR A 2 7.61 24.19 -12.07
N ALA A 3 8.77 23.54 -12.01
CA ALA A 3 10.03 24.22 -11.76
C ALA A 3 10.30 25.25 -12.88
N PRO A 4 10.79 26.47 -12.56
CA PRO A 4 11.19 27.42 -13.58
C PRO A 4 12.35 26.83 -14.40
N LEU A 5 12.20 26.78 -15.71
CA LEU A 5 13.24 26.32 -16.62
C LEU A 5 14.39 27.35 -16.59
N PRO A 6 15.66 26.91 -16.47
CA PRO A 6 16.79 27.83 -16.45
C PRO A 6 16.87 28.60 -17.77
N LEU A 7 16.92 29.93 -17.69
CA LEU A 7 17.12 30.80 -18.85
C LEU A 7 18.56 30.59 -19.40
N PRO A 8 18.78 30.50 -20.71
CA PRO A 8 20.10 30.45 -21.31
C PRO A 8 20.82 31.77 -21.05
N GLU A 9 22.10 31.67 -20.67
CA GLU A 9 22.91 32.81 -20.22
C GLU A 9 23.28 33.80 -21.34
N SER A 10 23.05 33.46 -22.63
CA SER A 10 23.26 34.38 -23.77
C SER A 10 22.66 33.87 -25.10
N PHE A 11 22.38 34.79 -26.02
CA PHE A 11 22.02 34.49 -27.43
C PHE A 11 23.26 34.22 -28.29
N ALA A 12 23.12 33.36 -29.31
CA ALA A 12 24.12 33.10 -30.33
C ALA A 12 24.42 34.35 -31.16
N LEU A 13 25.69 34.53 -31.54
CA LEU A 13 26.16 35.64 -32.35
C LEU A 13 26.35 35.22 -33.80
N THR A 14 25.80 36.00 -34.72
CA THR A 14 26.02 35.94 -36.17
C THR A 14 26.97 37.06 -36.61
N PHE A 15 27.37 37.07 -37.89
CA PHE A 15 28.27 38.10 -38.46
C PHE A 15 27.81 39.54 -38.20
N ARG A 16 26.52 39.76 -37.89
CA ARG A 16 25.95 41.07 -37.55
C ARG A 16 25.02 41.01 -36.32
N GLY A 17 25.55 40.60 -35.18
CA GLY A 17 24.85 40.67 -33.89
C GLY A 17 24.14 39.36 -33.51
N TYR A 18 23.14 39.43 -32.64
CA TYR A 18 22.43 38.22 -32.18
C TYR A 18 21.62 37.55 -33.29
N ASP A 19 21.47 36.23 -33.17
CA ASP A 19 20.55 35.46 -34.01
C ASP A 19 19.11 35.91 -33.77
N ARG A 20 18.47 36.43 -34.82
CA ARG A 20 17.12 36.99 -34.72
C ARG A 20 16.08 35.92 -34.44
N GLU A 21 16.21 34.75 -35.04
CA GLU A 21 15.24 33.65 -34.86
C GLU A 21 15.26 33.19 -33.40
N GLN A 22 16.45 33.00 -32.84
CA GLN A 22 16.62 32.65 -31.44
C GLN A 22 16.09 33.74 -30.48
N VAL A 23 16.27 35.01 -30.81
CA VAL A 23 15.74 36.13 -29.99
C VAL A 23 14.22 36.16 -30.04
N ASP A 24 13.62 36.01 -31.22
CA ASP A 24 12.17 36.03 -31.40
C ASP A 24 11.52 34.84 -30.67
N GLU A 25 12.07 33.62 -30.79
CA GLU A 25 11.64 32.44 -30.03
C GLU A 25 11.68 32.67 -28.51
N ARG A 26 12.79 33.25 -28.01
CA ARG A 26 12.92 33.58 -26.59
C ARG A 26 11.93 34.64 -26.13
N LEU A 27 11.65 35.65 -26.95
CA LEU A 27 10.65 36.67 -26.63
C LEU A 27 9.26 36.03 -26.55
N ASP A 28 8.93 35.12 -27.47
CA ASP A 28 7.67 34.39 -27.45
C ASP A 28 7.54 33.48 -26.21
N GLU A 29 8.61 32.77 -25.84
CA GLU A 29 8.69 31.98 -24.59
C GLU A 29 8.45 32.87 -23.35
N LEU A 30 9.15 34.01 -23.26
CA LEU A 30 9.01 34.94 -22.13
C LEU A 30 7.62 35.57 -22.07
N LEU A 31 7.03 35.92 -23.23
CA LEU A 31 5.67 36.44 -23.29
C LEU A 31 4.66 35.39 -22.86
N ALA A 32 4.86 34.12 -23.20
CA ALA A 32 4.03 33.01 -22.73
C ALA A 32 4.16 32.82 -21.20
N GLU A 33 5.38 32.88 -20.67
CA GLU A 33 5.64 32.78 -19.23
C GLU A 33 4.99 33.94 -18.45
N ILE A 34 5.12 35.18 -18.93
CA ILE A 34 4.50 36.36 -18.32
C ILE A 34 2.97 36.22 -18.30
N ARG A 35 2.37 35.71 -19.39
CA ARG A 35 0.92 35.47 -19.45
C ARG A 35 0.49 34.42 -18.43
N LEU A 36 1.25 33.33 -18.29
CA LEU A 36 0.98 32.29 -17.30
C LEU A 36 1.11 32.84 -15.87
N LEU A 37 2.19 33.54 -15.55
CA LEU A 37 2.39 34.17 -14.23
C LEU A 37 1.33 35.21 -13.91
N THR A 38 0.85 35.95 -14.91
CA THR A 38 -0.25 36.90 -14.73
C THR A 38 -1.55 36.18 -14.40
N ALA A 39 -1.86 35.09 -15.10
CA ALA A 39 -3.05 34.27 -14.82
C ALA A 39 -2.99 33.63 -13.43
N ASP A 40 -1.82 33.11 -13.02
CA ASP A 40 -1.61 32.52 -11.70
C ASP A 40 -1.74 33.58 -10.59
N ARG A 41 -1.19 34.78 -10.79
CA ARG A 41 -1.35 35.91 -9.86
C ARG A 41 -2.81 36.28 -9.72
N ASP A 42 -3.53 36.42 -10.83
CA ASP A 42 -4.93 36.84 -10.79
C ASP A 42 -5.82 35.78 -10.11
N ALA A 43 -5.52 34.49 -10.32
CA ALA A 43 -6.17 33.39 -9.58
C ALA A 43 -5.87 33.44 -8.07
N ALA A 44 -4.61 33.67 -7.69
CA ALA A 44 -4.22 33.79 -6.29
C ALA A 44 -4.86 35.00 -5.58
N VAL A 45 -4.98 36.14 -6.28
CA VAL A 45 -5.67 37.33 -5.77
C VAL A 45 -7.16 37.02 -5.54
N ALA A 46 -7.84 36.39 -6.50
CA ALA A 46 -9.24 36.01 -6.35
C ALA A 46 -9.47 35.04 -5.18
N GLU A 47 -8.56 34.09 -4.96
CA GLU A 47 -8.60 33.19 -3.80
C GLU A 47 -8.41 33.94 -2.48
N ALA A 48 -7.44 34.85 -2.40
CA ALA A 48 -7.20 35.68 -1.22
C ALA A 48 -8.41 36.56 -0.86
N GLU A 49 -9.08 37.14 -1.86
CA GLU A 49 -10.32 37.91 -1.66
C GLU A 49 -11.49 37.03 -1.15
N ASN A 50 -11.62 35.81 -1.68
CA ASN A 50 -12.62 34.84 -1.19
C ASN A 50 -12.35 34.43 0.26
N LEU A 51 -11.10 34.10 0.58
CA LEU A 51 -10.69 33.75 1.95
C LEU A 51 -10.91 34.92 2.92
N THR A 52 -10.65 36.15 2.50
CA THR A 52 -10.92 37.35 3.30
C THR A 52 -12.42 37.51 3.59
N ARG A 53 -13.29 37.32 2.59
CA ARG A 53 -14.75 37.33 2.80
C ARG A 53 -15.19 36.27 3.81
N ARG A 54 -14.74 35.03 3.65
CA ARG A 54 -15.06 33.93 4.57
C ARG A 54 -14.57 34.22 5.99
N LEU A 55 -13.41 34.86 6.13
CA LEU A 55 -12.87 35.24 7.42
C LEU A 55 -13.75 36.32 8.09
N GLU A 56 -14.19 37.32 7.35
CA GLU A 56 -15.09 38.36 7.86
C GLU A 56 -16.48 37.81 8.22
N GLU A 57 -17.05 36.92 7.39
CA GLU A 57 -18.29 36.20 7.69
C GLU A 57 -18.16 35.39 8.99
N ALA A 58 -17.09 34.61 9.14
CA ALA A 58 -16.84 33.84 10.35
C ALA A 58 -16.62 34.72 11.59
N ARG A 59 -15.96 35.88 11.44
CA ARG A 59 -15.78 36.87 12.52
C ARG A 59 -17.12 37.47 12.95
N ALA A 60 -17.99 37.80 12.00
CA ALA A 60 -19.32 38.31 12.27
C ALA A 60 -20.19 37.28 13.00
N GLU A 61 -20.20 36.03 12.52
CA GLU A 61 -20.91 34.93 13.18
C GLU A 61 -20.39 34.70 14.61
N ASN A 62 -19.07 34.71 14.82
CA ASN A 62 -18.49 34.54 16.15
C ASN A 62 -18.89 35.68 17.10
N ALA A 63 -18.92 36.92 16.60
CA ALA A 63 -19.37 38.07 17.38
C ALA A 63 -20.86 37.94 17.76
N GLU A 64 -21.72 37.48 16.85
CA GLU A 64 -23.13 37.22 17.11
C GLU A 64 -23.33 36.12 18.15
N LEU A 65 -22.63 34.99 18.01
CA LEU A 65 -22.68 33.88 18.96
C LEU A 65 -22.20 34.29 20.35
N ARG A 66 -21.12 35.09 20.44
CA ARG A 66 -20.65 35.67 21.71
C ARG A 66 -21.70 36.59 22.31
N ALA A 67 -22.29 37.50 21.54
CA ALA A 67 -23.35 38.39 22.03
C ALA A 67 -24.61 37.61 22.48
N ARG A 68 -24.98 36.54 21.77
CA ARG A 68 -26.07 35.64 22.17
C ARG A 68 -25.75 34.93 23.48
N THR A 69 -24.54 34.41 23.62
CA THR A 69 -24.06 33.75 24.85
C THR A 69 -24.04 34.72 26.03
N ASP A 70 -23.50 35.93 25.84
CA ASP A 70 -23.48 36.98 26.85
C ASP A 70 -24.89 37.39 27.27
N ARG A 71 -25.84 37.51 26.34
CA ARG A 71 -27.26 37.75 26.67
C ARG A 71 -27.83 36.60 27.51
N LEU A 72 -27.61 35.35 27.09
CA LEU A 72 -28.06 34.15 27.79
C LEU A 72 -27.45 33.99 29.20
N CYS A 73 -26.25 34.56 29.41
CA CYS A 73 -25.56 34.54 30.70
C CYS A 73 -25.89 35.77 31.58
N ARG A 74 -26.20 36.94 30.99
CA ARG A 74 -26.52 38.18 31.73
C ARG A 74 -27.98 38.28 32.15
N THR A 75 -28.91 37.60 31.48
CA THR A 75 -30.27 37.47 32.01
C THR A 75 -30.19 36.55 33.24
N PRO A 76 -30.48 37.01 34.47
CA PRO A 76 -30.55 36.12 35.61
C PRO A 76 -31.58 35.05 35.27
N ALA A 77 -31.23 33.79 35.52
CA ALA A 77 -32.12 32.66 35.31
C ALA A 77 -33.46 32.95 35.98
N ASP A 78 -34.52 33.07 35.18
CA ASP A 78 -35.85 32.77 35.66
C ASP A 78 -35.76 31.38 36.33
N PRO A 79 -36.10 31.23 37.61
CA PRO A 79 -36.07 29.93 38.31
C PRO A 79 -36.79 28.82 37.54
N ALA A 80 -37.76 29.16 36.68
CA ALA A 80 -38.44 28.22 35.79
C ALA A 80 -37.54 27.70 34.63
N ALA A 81 -36.64 28.53 34.09
CA ALA A 81 -35.79 28.20 32.93
C ALA A 81 -34.59 27.29 33.27
N VAL A 82 -34.26 27.13 34.55
CA VAL A 82 -33.21 26.20 35.02
C VAL A 82 -33.59 24.76 34.70
N GLY A 83 -34.87 24.40 34.84
CA GLY A 83 -35.37 23.04 34.58
C GLY A 83 -35.22 22.62 33.12
N ASP A 84 -35.53 23.53 32.19
CA ASP A 84 -35.42 23.28 30.75
C ASP A 84 -33.96 23.20 30.30
N ARG A 85 -33.08 24.03 30.88
CA ARG A 85 -31.65 23.99 30.61
C ARG A 85 -31.01 22.69 31.11
N VAL A 86 -31.36 22.22 32.30
CA VAL A 86 -30.90 20.92 32.82
C VAL A 86 -31.42 19.78 31.94
N ARG A 87 -32.67 19.86 31.46
CA ARG A 87 -33.24 18.88 30.52
C ARG A 87 -32.46 18.85 29.20
N HIS A 88 -32.18 20.01 28.62
CA HIS A 88 -31.38 20.11 27.39
C HIS A 88 -29.95 19.59 27.58
N LEU A 89 -29.30 19.90 28.70
CA LEU A 89 -27.98 19.36 29.04
C LEU A 89 -28.00 17.85 29.23
N LEU A 90 -29.05 17.30 29.85
CA LEU A 90 -29.23 15.86 29.97
C LEU A 90 -29.46 15.23 28.61
N ASP A 91 -30.29 15.80 27.74
CA ASP A 91 -30.52 15.29 26.39
C ASP A 91 -29.22 15.28 25.58
N LEU A 92 -28.42 16.35 25.68
CA LEU A 92 -27.11 16.43 25.04
C LEU A 92 -26.14 15.38 25.61
N ALA A 93 -26.12 15.18 26.93
CA ALA A 93 -25.27 14.17 27.57
C ALA A 93 -25.69 12.74 27.20
N HIS A 94 -27.00 12.47 27.06
CA HIS A 94 -27.50 11.17 26.58
C HIS A 94 -27.14 10.95 25.11
N ALA A 95 -27.27 11.98 24.27
CA ALA A 95 -26.85 11.91 22.87
C ALA A 95 -25.34 11.63 22.75
N GLU A 96 -24.52 12.31 23.54
CA GLU A 96 -23.07 12.09 23.57
C GLU A 96 -22.72 10.69 24.08
N ALA A 97 -23.36 10.22 25.16
CA ALA A 97 -23.17 8.86 25.65
C ALA A 97 -23.55 7.80 24.61
N ALA A 98 -24.66 8.01 23.88
CA ALA A 98 -25.07 7.13 22.80
C ALA A 98 -24.05 7.12 21.65
N ALA A 99 -23.52 8.29 21.28
CA ALA A 99 -22.48 8.42 20.26
C ALA A 99 -21.18 7.71 20.67
N ILE A 100 -20.75 7.84 21.93
CA ILE A 100 -19.58 7.13 22.48
C ILE A 100 -19.79 5.62 22.39
N VAL A 101 -20.95 5.12 22.82
CA VAL A 101 -21.26 3.69 22.79
C VAL A 101 -21.33 3.16 21.36
N ALA A 102 -21.95 3.90 20.43
CA ALA A 102 -21.98 3.53 19.00
C ALA A 102 -20.56 3.43 18.43
N THR A 103 -19.74 4.46 18.65
CA THR A 103 -18.34 4.47 18.19
C THR A 103 -17.53 3.33 18.80
N ALA A 104 -17.74 3.03 20.08
CA ALA A 104 -17.06 1.91 20.74
C ALA A 104 -17.48 0.56 20.15
N ARG A 105 -18.77 0.37 19.83
CA ARG A 105 -19.26 -0.84 19.16
C ARG A 105 -18.68 -1.00 17.76
N ASP A 106 -18.64 0.08 16.97
CA ASP A 106 -18.07 0.05 15.62
C ASP A 106 -16.58 -0.30 15.65
N ARG A 107 -15.82 0.28 16.59
CA ARG A 107 -14.41 -0.06 16.80
C ARG A 107 -14.22 -1.51 17.22
N ALA A 108 -15.04 -2.00 18.16
CA ALA A 108 -14.97 -3.39 18.60
C ALA A 108 -15.28 -4.36 17.43
N ALA A 109 -16.30 -4.07 16.63
CA ALA A 109 -16.63 -4.85 15.44
C ALA A 109 -15.49 -4.85 14.42
N ALA A 110 -14.85 -3.70 14.18
CA ALA A 110 -13.70 -3.60 13.30
C ALA A 110 -12.51 -4.44 13.78
N ILE A 111 -12.20 -4.40 15.08
CA ILE A 111 -11.11 -5.21 15.69
C ILE A 111 -11.41 -6.70 15.53
N VAL A 112 -12.65 -7.14 15.78
CA VAL A 112 -13.03 -8.55 15.63
C VAL A 112 -12.87 -8.99 14.18
N ARG A 113 -13.37 -8.21 13.22
CA ARG A 113 -13.24 -8.52 11.79
C ARG A 113 -11.78 -8.62 11.36
N GLU A 114 -10.95 -7.66 11.75
CA GLU A 114 -9.51 -7.68 11.43
C GLU A 114 -8.81 -8.91 12.05
N ALA A 115 -9.17 -9.26 13.28
CA ALA A 115 -8.64 -10.46 13.94
C ALA A 115 -9.06 -11.75 13.23
N GLU A 116 -10.30 -11.84 12.77
CA GLU A 116 -10.83 -12.97 11.99
C GLU A 116 -10.11 -13.09 10.65
N GLU A 117 -10.01 -12.02 9.87
CA GLU A 117 -9.30 -11.98 8.59
C GLU A 117 -7.83 -12.41 8.77
N ALA A 118 -7.15 -11.88 9.79
CA ALA A 118 -5.78 -12.24 10.09
C ALA A 118 -5.63 -13.69 10.56
N ALA A 119 -6.61 -14.24 11.28
CA ALA A 119 -6.63 -15.65 11.68
C ALA A 119 -6.82 -16.57 10.46
N GLU A 120 -7.73 -16.23 9.56
CA GLU A 120 -7.98 -16.96 8.31
C GLU A 120 -6.74 -16.98 7.42
N GLN A 121 -6.09 -15.83 7.23
CA GLN A 121 -4.84 -15.74 6.46
C GLN A 121 -3.74 -16.63 7.06
N ARG A 122 -3.52 -16.56 8.37
CA ARG A 122 -2.54 -17.41 9.05
C ARG A 122 -2.86 -18.90 8.90
N ALA A 123 -4.14 -19.27 8.98
CA ALA A 123 -4.59 -20.65 8.79
C ALA A 123 -4.38 -21.12 7.34
N ALA A 124 -4.70 -20.29 6.35
CA ALA A 124 -4.46 -20.58 4.93
C ALA A 124 -2.96 -20.77 4.65
N ASP A 125 -2.12 -19.87 5.17
CA ASP A 125 -0.67 -19.96 5.04
C ASP A 125 -0.10 -21.22 5.70
N ALA A 126 -0.58 -21.56 6.91
CA ALA A 126 -0.17 -22.78 7.60
C ALA A 126 -0.54 -24.03 6.79
N ARG A 127 -1.76 -24.08 6.23
CA ARG A 127 -2.21 -25.16 5.35
C ARG A 127 -1.34 -25.25 4.10
N ALA A 128 -1.06 -24.14 3.43
CA ALA A 128 -0.21 -24.10 2.24
C ALA A 128 1.22 -24.56 2.53
N ARG A 129 1.78 -24.21 3.69
CA ARG A 129 3.09 -24.73 4.15
C ARG A 129 3.04 -26.23 4.42
N ALA A 130 2.01 -26.71 5.12
CA ALA A 130 1.84 -28.14 5.39
C ALA A 130 1.74 -28.96 4.08
N TYR A 131 0.96 -28.49 3.11
CA TYR A 131 0.85 -29.15 1.81
C TYR A 131 2.19 -29.23 1.08
N ARG A 132 2.96 -28.14 1.06
CA ARG A 132 4.30 -28.13 0.46
C ARG A 132 5.25 -29.11 1.14
N MET A 133 5.25 -29.15 2.48
CA MET A 133 6.08 -30.11 3.23
C MET A 133 5.72 -31.56 2.91
N VAL A 134 4.41 -31.87 2.81
CA VAL A 134 3.94 -33.21 2.46
C VAL A 134 4.32 -33.58 1.03
N ASP A 135 4.16 -32.67 0.07
CA ASP A 135 4.54 -32.91 -1.33
C ASP A 135 6.05 -33.13 -1.46
N ASP A 136 6.86 -32.30 -0.80
CA ASP A 136 8.32 -32.45 -0.79
C ASP A 136 8.75 -33.78 -0.15
N ALA A 137 8.10 -34.20 0.93
CA ALA A 137 8.36 -35.49 1.57
C ALA A 137 8.02 -36.66 0.65
N ARG A 138 6.87 -36.59 -0.06
CA ARG A 138 6.48 -37.60 -1.06
C ARG A 138 7.50 -37.69 -2.18
N ARG A 139 7.91 -36.55 -2.77
CA ARG A 139 8.95 -36.52 -3.81
C ARG A 139 10.29 -37.09 -3.33
N ARG A 140 10.67 -36.87 -2.07
CA ARG A 140 11.87 -37.49 -1.48
C ARG A 140 11.72 -39.01 -1.37
N ALA A 141 10.58 -39.49 -0.88
CA ALA A 141 10.29 -40.92 -0.78
C ALA A 141 10.31 -41.59 -2.16
N ASP A 142 9.68 -40.99 -3.17
CA ASP A 142 9.66 -41.53 -4.54
C ASP A 142 11.07 -41.61 -5.15
N ARG A 143 11.91 -40.59 -4.91
CA ARG A 143 13.32 -40.60 -5.34
C ARG A 143 14.11 -41.72 -4.67
N LEU A 144 13.94 -41.92 -3.36
CA LEU A 144 14.61 -42.99 -2.63
C LEU A 144 14.16 -44.37 -3.14
N ALA A 145 12.86 -44.58 -3.31
CA ALA A 145 12.33 -45.82 -3.87
C ALA A 145 12.84 -46.09 -5.30
N ALA A 146 13.00 -45.05 -6.12
CA ALA A 146 13.58 -45.19 -7.46
C ALA A 146 15.07 -45.58 -7.40
N ILE A 147 15.84 -45.02 -6.45
CA ILE A 147 17.25 -45.40 -6.22
C ILE A 147 17.32 -46.86 -5.78
N GLU A 148 16.52 -47.27 -4.79
CA GLU A 148 16.48 -48.65 -4.30
C GLU A 148 16.18 -49.65 -5.43
N ARG A 149 15.18 -49.36 -6.28
CA ARG A 149 14.85 -50.19 -7.44
C ARG A 149 16.04 -50.33 -8.40
N ARG A 150 16.68 -49.21 -8.77
CA ARG A 150 17.86 -49.22 -9.66
C ARG A 150 19.02 -50.00 -9.07
N THR A 151 19.27 -49.87 -7.76
CA THR A 151 20.32 -50.61 -7.08
C THR A 151 20.01 -52.11 -7.08
N ALA A 152 18.77 -52.50 -6.78
CA ALA A 152 18.34 -53.90 -6.82
C ALA A 152 18.43 -54.49 -8.25
N ASP A 153 18.00 -53.74 -9.27
CA ASP A 153 18.15 -54.14 -10.68
C ASP A 153 19.62 -54.35 -11.04
N ARG A 154 20.50 -53.45 -10.62
CA ARG A 154 21.94 -53.54 -10.90
C ARG A 154 22.61 -54.73 -10.20
N LEU A 155 22.23 -55.01 -8.96
CA LEU A 155 22.71 -56.21 -8.25
C LEU A 155 22.26 -57.49 -8.96
N ARG A 156 20.98 -57.58 -9.37
CA ARG A 156 20.49 -58.72 -10.17
C ARG A 156 21.27 -58.92 -11.47
N GLN A 157 21.59 -57.83 -12.17
CA GLN A 157 22.39 -57.89 -13.40
C GLN A 157 23.82 -58.39 -13.13
N MET A 158 24.44 -57.97 -12.03
CA MET A 158 25.77 -58.46 -11.65
C MET A 158 25.74 -59.94 -11.29
N ASP A 159 24.75 -60.38 -10.50
CA ASP A 159 24.59 -61.79 -10.13
C ASP A 159 24.39 -62.67 -11.38
N ALA A 160 23.57 -62.22 -12.33
CA ALA A 160 23.39 -62.92 -13.61
C ALA A 160 24.68 -62.98 -14.43
N PHE A 161 25.44 -61.88 -14.52
CA PHE A 161 26.72 -61.85 -15.22
C PHE A 161 27.76 -62.79 -14.58
N LEU A 162 27.80 -62.86 -13.24
CA LEU A 162 28.69 -63.78 -12.53
C LEU A 162 28.30 -65.23 -12.79
N ALA A 163 27.01 -65.56 -12.79
CA ALA A 163 26.53 -66.90 -13.13
C ALA A 163 26.87 -67.28 -14.58
N ASP A 164 26.69 -66.36 -15.53
CA ASP A 164 27.08 -66.57 -16.95
C ASP A 164 28.60 -66.75 -17.10
N ALA A 165 29.42 -66.03 -16.31
CA ALA A 165 30.87 -66.21 -16.33
C ALA A 165 31.29 -67.57 -15.73
N GLU A 166 30.59 -68.03 -14.68
CA GLU A 166 30.82 -69.33 -14.07
C GLU A 166 30.51 -70.48 -15.04
N THR A 167 29.37 -70.43 -15.74
CA THR A 167 29.02 -71.44 -16.76
C THR A 167 30.03 -71.46 -17.91
N LEU A 168 30.51 -70.31 -18.39
CA LEU A 168 31.54 -70.25 -19.44
C LEU A 168 32.90 -70.79 -18.98
N LEU A 169 33.26 -70.62 -17.71
CA LEU A 169 34.46 -71.21 -17.12
C LEU A 169 34.35 -72.74 -17.00
N GLU A 170 33.17 -73.25 -16.65
CA GLU A 170 32.89 -74.69 -16.63
C GLU A 170 32.90 -75.30 -18.04
N GLU A 171 32.34 -74.62 -19.05
CA GLU A 171 32.34 -75.05 -20.44
C GLU A 171 33.72 -75.00 -21.12
N SER A 172 34.59 -74.08 -20.70
CA SER A 172 35.98 -73.98 -21.18
C SER A 172 36.95 -74.95 -20.49
N ALA A 173 36.45 -75.74 -19.53
CA ALA A 173 37.20 -76.78 -18.84
C ALA A 173 37.12 -78.18 -19.49
N PRO A 174 37.43 -78.34 -20.80
CA PRO A 174 38.12 -79.56 -21.21
C PRO A 174 39.33 -79.29 -22.11
N LEU A 175 40.49 -79.74 -21.63
CA LEU A 175 41.68 -80.31 -22.32
C LEU A 175 42.99 -79.97 -21.59
N ARG A 176 43.06 -80.25 -20.29
CA ARG A 176 44.35 -80.49 -19.60
C ARG A 176 44.29 -81.70 -18.69
N ALA A 177 44.04 -82.85 -19.30
CA ALA A 177 44.55 -84.13 -18.82
C ALA A 177 44.62 -85.06 -20.03
N VAL A 178 45.84 -85.33 -20.50
CA VAL A 178 46.36 -86.62 -21.00
C VAL A 178 47.63 -86.32 -21.80
N ALA A 179 48.77 -86.52 -21.15
CA ALA A 179 50.00 -87.16 -21.64
C ALA A 179 51.07 -87.02 -20.55
#